data_AF-A0A845QN83-F1
#
_entry.id   AF-A0A845QN83-F1
#
_cell.length_a   1.000
_cell.length_b   1.000
_cell.length_c   1.000
_cell.angle_alpha   90.00
_cell.angle_beta   90.00
_cell.angle_gamma   90.00
#
_symmetry.space_group_name_H-M   'P 1'
#
loop_
_entity.id
_entity.type
_entity.pdbx_description
1 polymer ?
#
loop_
_entity_poly.entity_id
_entity_poly.type
_entity_poly.pdbx_seq_one_letter_code
_entity_poly.pdbx_strand_id
1 'polypeptide(L)'
;MKRSISLTMAAAVLIIWLGASINMMIRYNMDWIDYTKYSMDLTPSQKEYFSKAHITCGVQYNRLPISFLNEEQQNDGIFIDFINLLSVELENDMDIKLNQESNLTRDFETGAIQAAIVDKSQLPAEDFLFTEPLYIMHGKILVKENSSFDNINQLADVRIAVEEGDQL
;
A
#
# COMPACT_ATOMS: atom_id res chain seq x y z
N MET A 1 -27.33 32.70 29.45
CA MET A 1 -27.52 31.24 29.58
C MET A 1 -27.58 30.50 28.23
N LYS A 2 -28.55 30.76 27.35
CA LYS A 2 -28.64 30.03 26.05
C LYS A 2 -27.40 30.19 25.15
N ARG A 3 -26.81 31.39 25.11
CA ARG A 3 -25.59 31.69 24.33
C ARG A 3 -24.34 30.98 24.84
N SER A 4 -24.15 30.87 26.16
CA SER A 4 -22.99 30.17 26.75
C SER A 4 -23.09 28.66 26.55
N ILE A 5 -24.29 28.08 26.68
CA ILE A 5 -24.54 26.66 26.39
C ILE A 5 -24.30 26.33 24.92
N SER A 6 -24.73 27.21 24.00
CA SER A 6 -24.47 27.06 22.56
C SER A 6 -22.97 27.13 22.22
N LEU A 7 -22.22 28.01 22.88
CA LEU A 7 -20.77 28.13 22.70
C LEU A 7 -20.03 26.90 23.22
N THR A 8 -20.40 26.39 24.40
CA THR A 8 -19.81 25.16 24.94
C THR A 8 -20.14 23.95 24.08
N MET A 9 -21.35 23.86 23.53
CA MET A 9 -21.73 22.77 22.64
C MET A 9 -20.97 22.84 21.31
N ALA A 10 -20.84 24.03 20.73
CA ALA A 10 -20.04 24.24 19.52
C ALA A 10 -18.57 23.87 19.74
N ALA A 11 -17.98 24.27 20.89
CA ALA A 11 -16.61 23.92 21.24
C ALA A 11 -16.42 22.41 21.41
N ALA A 12 -17.36 21.72 22.06
CA ALA A 12 -17.32 20.26 22.22
C ALA A 12 -17.38 19.53 20.87
N VAL A 13 -18.27 19.96 19.98
CA VAL A 13 -18.36 19.42 18.60
C VAL A 13 -17.05 19.63 17.85
N LEU A 14 -16.43 20.81 17.97
CA LEU A 14 -15.18 21.14 17.29
C LEU A 14 -14.01 20.30 17.81
N ILE A 15 -13.95 20.04 19.12
CA ILE A 15 -12.95 19.15 19.73
C ILE A 15 -13.13 17.71 19.25
N ILE A 16 -14.36 17.21 19.21
CA ILE A 16 -14.66 15.86 18.71
C ILE A 16 -14.25 15.75 17.23
N TRP A 17 -14.59 16.74 16.42
CA TRP A 17 -14.23 16.77 15.00
C TRP A 17 -12.72 16.82 14.78
N LEU A 18 -11.98 17.63 15.54
CA LEU A 18 -10.51 17.67 15.51
C LEU A 18 -9.91 16.32 15.92
N GLY A 19 -10.36 15.75 17.04
CA GLY A 19 -9.87 14.47 17.51
C GLY A 19 -10.13 13.34 16.52
N ALA A 20 -11.30 13.32 15.90
CA ALA A 20 -11.65 12.37 14.86
C ALA A 20 -10.80 12.60 13.59
N SER A 21 -10.54 13.85 13.18
CA SER A 21 -9.66 14.20 12.06
C SER A 21 -8.22 13.72 12.27
N ILE A 22 -7.67 13.93 13.46
CA ILE A 22 -6.33 13.44 13.82
C ILE A 22 -6.31 11.90 13.81
N ASN A 23 -7.34 11.27 14.36
CA ASN A 23 -7.44 9.80 14.34
C ASN A 23 -7.53 9.23 12.92
N MET A 24 -8.24 9.91 11.99
CA MET A 24 -8.29 9.53 10.58
C MET A 24 -6.91 9.62 9.92
N MET A 25 -6.20 10.72 10.14
CA MET A 25 -4.85 10.92 9.60
C MET A 25 -3.87 9.86 10.14
N ILE A 26 -3.95 9.50 11.41
CA ILE A 26 -3.07 8.48 12.01
C ILE A 26 -3.40 7.08 11.50
N ARG A 27 -4.68 6.73 11.35
CA ARG A 27 -5.09 5.36 10.99
C ARG A 27 -5.04 5.08 9.50
N TYR A 28 -5.42 6.06 8.70
CA TYR A 28 -5.66 5.87 7.26
C TYR A 28 -4.76 6.74 6.39
N ASN A 29 -3.99 7.67 6.98
CA ASN A 29 -3.18 8.63 6.24
C ASN A 29 -3.99 9.48 5.24
N MET A 30 -5.29 9.67 5.50
CA MET A 30 -6.23 10.40 4.65
C MET A 30 -6.97 11.48 5.44
N ASP A 31 -7.43 12.51 4.73
CA ASP A 31 -8.40 13.46 5.27
C ASP A 31 -9.85 12.96 5.11
N TRP A 32 -10.82 13.72 5.64
CA TRP A 32 -12.23 13.35 5.58
C TRP A 32 -12.81 13.34 4.17
N ILE A 33 -12.32 14.20 3.28
CA ILE A 33 -12.80 14.30 1.91
C ILE A 33 -12.34 13.07 1.16
N ASP A 34 -11.06 12.74 1.22
CA ASP A 34 -10.49 11.57 0.56
C ASP A 34 -11.09 10.27 1.11
N TYR A 35 -11.22 10.15 2.43
CA TYR A 35 -11.87 8.98 3.03
C TYR A 35 -13.30 8.79 2.51
N THR A 36 -14.10 9.85 2.50
CA THR A 36 -15.49 9.75 2.01
C THR A 36 -15.53 9.40 0.53
N LYS A 37 -14.64 9.97 -0.29
CA LYS A 37 -14.54 9.68 -1.72
C LYS A 37 -14.16 8.21 -1.98
N TYR A 38 -13.18 7.67 -1.25
CA TYR A 38 -12.71 6.29 -1.45
C TYR A 38 -13.57 5.23 -0.76
N SER A 39 -14.41 5.62 0.20
CA SER A 39 -15.38 4.72 0.84
C SER A 39 -16.71 4.61 0.08
N MET A 40 -16.88 5.38 -1.00
CA MET A 40 -18.08 5.29 -1.84
C MET A 40 -17.96 4.13 -2.82
N ASP A 41 -19.10 3.50 -3.11
CA ASP A 41 -19.21 2.51 -4.17
C ASP A 41 -18.79 3.07 -5.52
N LEU A 42 -18.33 2.16 -6.40
CA LEU A 42 -18.07 2.50 -7.79
C LEU A 42 -19.30 3.09 -8.48
N THR A 43 -19.08 4.15 -9.24
CA THR A 43 -20.09 4.74 -10.11
C THR A 43 -20.50 3.75 -11.22
N PRO A 44 -21.69 3.89 -11.83
CA PRO A 44 -22.14 3.00 -12.90
C PRO A 44 -21.16 2.90 -14.08
N SER A 45 -20.51 4.01 -14.47
CA SER A 45 -19.51 4.01 -15.55
C SER A 45 -18.23 3.28 -15.17
N GLN A 46 -17.81 3.34 -13.91
CA GLN A 46 -16.67 2.57 -13.41
C GLN A 46 -16.98 1.08 -13.35
N LYS A 47 -18.18 0.70 -12.87
CA LYS A 47 -18.63 -0.70 -12.89
C LYS A 47 -18.67 -1.25 -14.30
N GLU A 48 -19.22 -0.48 -15.25
CA GLU A 48 -19.22 -0.86 -16.66
C GLU A 48 -17.80 -1.03 -17.22
N TYR A 49 -16.87 -0.13 -16.88
CA TYR A 49 -15.47 -0.26 -17.27
C TYR A 49 -14.85 -1.56 -16.74
N PHE A 50 -14.95 -1.84 -15.43
CA PHE A 50 -14.36 -3.03 -14.84
C PHE A 50 -15.01 -4.33 -15.35
N SER A 51 -16.32 -4.37 -15.60
CA SER A 51 -16.96 -5.56 -16.19
C SER A 51 -16.42 -5.97 -17.57
N LYS A 52 -15.73 -5.07 -18.28
CA LYS A 52 -15.21 -5.28 -19.65
C LYS A 52 -13.69 -5.29 -19.73
N ALA A 53 -13.02 -4.63 -18.80
CA ALA A 53 -11.57 -4.53 -18.78
C ALA A 53 -10.94 -5.84 -18.30
N HIS A 54 -9.82 -6.22 -18.92
CA HIS A 54 -8.91 -7.20 -18.35
C HIS A 54 -7.75 -6.45 -17.70
N ILE A 55 -7.42 -6.77 -16.44
CA ILE A 55 -6.37 -6.08 -15.69
C ILE A 55 -5.29 -7.10 -15.31
N THR A 56 -4.12 -6.97 -15.93
CA THR A 56 -2.92 -7.68 -15.47
C THR A 56 -2.19 -6.81 -14.44
N CYS A 57 -2.08 -7.30 -13.21
CA CYS A 57 -1.38 -6.66 -12.11
C CYS A 57 0.05 -7.22 -11.98
N GLY A 58 1.05 -6.34 -12.10
CA GLY A 58 2.45 -6.67 -11.87
C GLY A 58 2.78 -6.71 -10.37
N VAL A 59 3.39 -7.80 -9.91
CA VAL A 59 3.88 -7.93 -8.53
C VAL A 59 5.32 -8.40 -8.55
N GLN A 60 6.16 -7.82 -7.69
CA GLN A 60 7.56 -8.23 -7.58
C GLN A 60 7.66 -9.71 -7.19
N TYR A 61 8.54 -10.46 -7.86
CA TYR A 61 8.74 -11.87 -7.56
C TYR A 61 9.60 -12.10 -6.30
N ASN A 62 9.29 -13.17 -5.57
CA ASN A 62 10.09 -13.73 -4.47
C ASN A 62 10.39 -12.78 -3.31
N ARG A 63 9.38 -12.03 -2.88
CA ARG A 63 9.41 -11.19 -1.70
C ARG A 63 8.54 -11.85 -0.62
N LEU A 64 9.10 -12.71 0.21
CA LEU A 64 8.36 -13.34 1.31
C LEU A 64 7.98 -12.30 2.38
N PRO A 65 6.80 -12.39 3.03
CA PRO A 65 5.64 -13.27 2.74
C PRO A 65 4.66 -12.64 1.73
N ILE A 66 5.11 -11.60 1.01
CA ILE A 66 4.28 -10.72 0.18
C ILE A 66 3.86 -11.38 -1.14
N SER A 67 4.82 -11.97 -1.86
CA SER A 67 4.61 -12.58 -3.17
C SER A 67 5.74 -13.56 -3.49
N PHE A 68 5.42 -14.85 -3.65
CA PHE A 68 6.38 -15.91 -3.90
C PHE A 68 5.71 -17.08 -4.64
N LEU A 69 6.49 -18.08 -5.04
CA LEU A 69 5.96 -19.37 -5.47
C LEU A 69 6.02 -20.34 -4.30
N ASN A 70 4.89 -21.00 -4.01
CA ASN A 70 4.84 -22.03 -2.99
C ASN A 70 5.51 -23.34 -3.48
N GLU A 71 5.52 -24.36 -2.62
CA GLU A 71 6.13 -25.67 -2.93
C GLU A 71 5.49 -26.36 -4.16
N GLU A 72 4.26 -26.00 -4.51
CA GLU A 72 3.53 -26.51 -5.68
C GLU A 72 3.76 -25.67 -6.94
N GLN A 73 4.67 -24.68 -6.91
CA GLN A 73 4.95 -23.75 -8.00
C GLN A 73 3.75 -22.88 -8.39
N GLN A 74 2.89 -22.57 -7.42
CA GLN A 74 1.76 -21.66 -7.59
C GLN A 74 2.06 -20.30 -6.94
N ASN A 75 1.49 -19.23 -7.50
CA ASN A 75 1.59 -17.89 -6.92
C ASN A 75 0.94 -17.89 -5.53
N ASP A 76 1.69 -17.43 -4.54
CA ASP A 76 1.25 -17.37 -3.14
C ASP A 76 1.78 -16.08 -2.46
N GLY A 77 1.17 -15.71 -1.36
CA GLY A 77 1.53 -14.54 -0.55
C GLY A 77 0.40 -13.52 -0.42
N ILE A 78 0.62 -12.59 0.51
CA ILE A 78 -0.39 -11.61 0.96
C ILE A 78 -0.94 -10.77 -0.21
N PHE A 79 -0.12 -10.39 -1.19
CA PHE A 79 -0.59 -9.60 -2.33
C PHE A 79 -1.30 -10.43 -3.39
N ILE A 80 -1.02 -11.74 -3.46
CA ILE A 80 -1.77 -12.64 -4.32
C ILE A 80 -3.20 -12.76 -3.80
N ASP A 81 -3.34 -12.99 -2.49
CA ASP A 81 -4.65 -13.03 -1.82
C ASP A 81 -5.41 -11.71 -1.95
N PHE A 82 -4.72 -10.59 -1.76
CA PHE A 82 -5.34 -9.27 -1.88
C PHE A 82 -5.88 -9.00 -3.30
N ILE A 83 -5.11 -9.28 -4.35
CA ILE A 83 -5.56 -9.07 -5.73
C ILE A 83 -6.71 -10.02 -6.08
N ASN A 84 -6.65 -11.27 -5.64
CA ASN A 84 -7.75 -12.23 -5.83
C ASN A 84 -9.03 -11.78 -5.13
N LEU A 85 -8.93 -11.23 -3.92
CA LEU A 85 -10.10 -10.68 -3.24
C LEU A 85 -10.63 -9.44 -3.97
N LEU A 86 -9.73 -8.58 -4.46
CA LEU A 86 -10.09 -7.38 -5.20
C LEU A 86 -10.80 -7.71 -6.52
N SER A 87 -10.37 -8.76 -7.23
CA SER A 87 -11.00 -9.19 -8.47
C SER A 87 -12.44 -9.67 -8.25
N VAL A 88 -12.67 -10.41 -7.15
CA VAL A 88 -14.01 -10.83 -6.73
C VAL A 88 -14.88 -9.64 -6.36
N GLU A 89 -14.38 -8.70 -5.54
CA GLU A 89 -15.13 -7.54 -5.10
C GLU A 89 -15.52 -6.61 -6.26
N LEU A 90 -14.64 -6.50 -7.27
CA LEU A 90 -14.86 -5.66 -8.44
C LEU A 90 -15.59 -6.36 -9.58
N GLU A 91 -15.91 -7.64 -9.43
CA GLU A 91 -16.43 -8.49 -10.51
C GLU A 91 -15.62 -8.33 -11.81
N ASN A 92 -14.30 -8.26 -11.68
CA ASN A 92 -13.36 -7.95 -12.76
C ASN A 92 -12.43 -9.13 -13.06
N ASP A 93 -12.12 -9.32 -14.34
CA ASP A 93 -11.11 -10.28 -14.78
C ASP A 93 -9.71 -9.71 -14.53
N MET A 94 -9.07 -10.17 -13.44
CA MET A 94 -7.74 -9.75 -13.04
C MET A 94 -6.76 -10.94 -13.07
N ASP A 95 -5.62 -10.72 -13.69
CA ASP A 95 -4.48 -11.64 -13.69
C ASP A 95 -3.30 -11.07 -12.91
N ILE A 96 -2.46 -11.96 -12.39
CA ILE A 96 -1.25 -11.59 -11.66
C ILE A 96 -0.02 -12.02 -12.46
N LYS A 97 0.86 -11.05 -12.74
CA LYS A 97 2.15 -11.27 -13.38
C LYS A 97 3.27 -11.07 -12.36
N LEU A 98 3.96 -12.16 -12.01
CA LEU A 98 5.17 -12.08 -11.18
C LEU A 98 6.34 -11.59 -12.03
N ASN A 99 6.82 -10.38 -11.72
CA ASN A 99 7.91 -9.74 -12.44
C ASN A 99 9.24 -10.09 -11.76
N GLN A 100 10.00 -11.03 -12.35
CA GLN A 100 11.32 -11.40 -11.84
C GLN A 100 12.38 -10.34 -12.16
N GLU A 101 12.34 -9.73 -13.36
CA GLU A 101 13.35 -8.77 -13.82
C GLU A 101 12.79 -7.71 -14.80
N SER A 102 11.48 -7.48 -14.82
CA SER A 102 10.88 -6.60 -15.85
C SER A 102 11.08 -5.11 -15.53
N ASN A 103 11.36 -4.35 -16.59
CA ASN A 103 11.28 -2.89 -16.54
C ASN A 103 9.78 -2.52 -16.48
N LEU A 104 9.30 -2.20 -15.29
CA LEU A 104 7.91 -1.87 -15.01
C LEU A 104 7.39 -0.75 -15.94
N THR A 105 8.19 0.29 -16.18
CA THR A 105 7.82 1.38 -17.10
C THR A 105 7.50 0.85 -18.49
N ARG A 106 8.35 -0.03 -19.04
CA ARG A 106 8.10 -0.67 -20.34
C ARG A 106 6.84 -1.54 -20.32
N ASP A 107 6.60 -2.28 -19.23
CA ASP A 107 5.42 -3.13 -19.12
C ASP A 107 4.13 -2.29 -19.12
N PHE A 108 4.12 -1.12 -18.48
CA PHE A 108 3.02 -0.16 -18.57
C PHE A 108 2.88 0.44 -19.99
N GLU A 109 3.98 0.90 -20.60
CA GLU A 109 3.98 1.50 -21.95
C GLU A 109 3.46 0.54 -23.03
N THR A 110 3.81 -0.74 -22.90
CA THR A 110 3.40 -1.79 -23.85
C THR A 110 2.01 -2.35 -23.57
N GLY A 111 1.39 -1.98 -22.44
CA GLY A 111 0.12 -2.54 -21.98
C GLY A 111 0.22 -3.98 -21.50
N ALA A 112 1.43 -4.46 -21.20
CA ALA A 112 1.64 -5.79 -20.61
C ALA A 112 1.15 -5.88 -19.15
N ILE A 113 1.03 -4.73 -18.47
CA ILE A 113 0.36 -4.57 -17.18
C ILE A 113 -0.49 -3.29 -17.20
N GLN A 114 -1.57 -3.28 -16.40
CA GLN A 114 -2.43 -2.11 -16.20
C GLN A 114 -2.29 -1.53 -14.79
N ALA A 115 -1.80 -2.33 -13.84
CA ALA A 115 -1.53 -1.95 -12.46
C ALA A 115 -0.27 -2.67 -11.96
N ALA A 116 0.33 -2.15 -10.89
CA ALA A 116 1.42 -2.83 -10.21
C ALA A 116 1.42 -2.53 -8.71
N ILE A 117 1.86 -3.48 -7.90
CA ILE A 117 2.19 -3.24 -6.50
C ILE A 117 3.69 -3.05 -6.38
N VAL A 118 4.09 -1.84 -6.02
CA VAL A 118 5.49 -1.38 -6.05
C VAL A 118 5.77 -0.47 -4.86
N ASP A 119 7.05 -0.37 -4.50
CA ASP A 119 7.51 0.68 -3.61
C ASP A 119 7.52 2.01 -4.38
N LYS A 120 7.05 3.10 -3.75
CA LYS A 120 6.89 4.41 -4.40
C LYS A 120 8.20 4.95 -5.00
N SER A 121 9.35 4.55 -4.46
CA SER A 121 10.68 4.92 -4.97
C SER A 121 11.04 4.26 -6.31
N GLN A 122 10.32 3.21 -6.73
CA GLN A 122 10.63 2.44 -7.94
C GLN A 122 10.11 3.10 -9.23
N LEU A 123 9.15 4.02 -9.14
CA LEU A 123 8.54 4.69 -10.29
C LEU A 123 8.49 6.22 -10.09
N PRO A 124 8.73 7.02 -11.13
CA PRO A 124 8.69 8.47 -11.04
C PRO A 124 7.25 8.98 -10.82
N ALA A 125 7.05 9.80 -9.79
CA ALA A 125 5.73 10.29 -9.40
C ALA A 125 5.08 11.26 -10.42
N GLU A 126 5.86 11.82 -11.34
CA GLU A 126 5.36 12.64 -12.44
C GLU A 126 4.68 11.84 -13.56
N ASP A 127 5.04 10.57 -13.74
CA ASP A 127 4.56 9.75 -14.86
C ASP A 127 3.50 8.72 -14.44
N PHE A 128 3.36 8.44 -13.15
CA PHE A 128 2.50 7.38 -12.62
C PHE A 128 1.52 7.87 -11.55
N LEU A 129 0.31 7.31 -11.58
CA LEU A 129 -0.69 7.50 -10.54
C LEU A 129 -0.50 6.43 -9.46
N PHE A 130 -0.40 6.87 -8.21
CA PHE A 130 -0.31 5.98 -7.05
C PHE A 130 -1.64 5.97 -6.30
N THR A 131 -2.03 4.79 -5.83
CA THR A 131 -3.09 4.67 -4.83
C THR A 131 -2.59 5.15 -3.48
N GLU A 132 -3.49 5.16 -2.51
CA GLU A 132 -3.10 5.20 -1.11
C GLU A 132 -2.24 3.97 -0.77
N PRO A 133 -1.23 4.12 0.10
CA PRO A 133 -0.31 3.05 0.41
C PRO A 133 -1.04 1.89 1.10
N LEU A 134 -0.86 0.67 0.59
CA LEU A 134 -1.45 -0.53 1.19
C LEU A 134 -0.85 -0.85 2.57
N TYR A 135 0.42 -0.47 2.77
CA TYR A 135 1.15 -0.69 4.00
C TYR A 135 2.35 0.25 4.10
N ILE A 136 2.88 0.40 5.31
CA ILE A 136 4.14 1.11 5.58
C ILE A 136 5.13 0.08 6.14
N MET A 137 6.24 -0.11 5.45
CA MET A 137 7.32 -0.97 5.92
C MET A 137 8.28 -0.16 6.81
N HIS A 138 8.56 -0.68 8.01
CA HIS A 138 9.59 -0.15 8.88
C HIS A 138 10.79 -1.09 8.87
N GLY A 139 11.93 -0.59 8.38
CA GLY A 139 13.20 -1.32 8.42
C GLY A 139 13.58 -1.69 9.85
N LYS A 140 14.13 -2.90 10.01
CA LYS A 140 14.65 -3.43 11.27
C LYS A 140 16.01 -4.04 11.04
N ILE A 141 16.92 -3.83 11.98
CA ILE A 141 18.23 -4.48 11.96
C ILE A 141 18.11 -5.75 12.79
N LEU A 142 18.39 -6.88 12.16
CA LEU A 142 18.41 -8.18 12.81
C LEU A 142 19.84 -8.51 13.22
N VAL A 143 19.99 -8.99 14.45
CA VAL A 143 21.25 -9.45 15.02
C VAL A 143 21.11 -10.89 15.48
N LYS A 144 22.23 -11.59 15.67
CA LYS A 144 22.20 -12.94 16.24
C LYS A 144 21.62 -12.89 17.65
N GLU A 145 20.88 -13.91 18.04
CA GLU A 145 20.25 -14.04 19.36
C GLU A 145 21.26 -13.81 20.51
N ASN A 146 22.48 -14.33 20.38
CA ASN A 146 23.54 -14.19 21.39
C ASN A 146 24.47 -12.99 21.16
N SER A 147 24.03 -11.96 20.42
CA SER A 147 24.83 -10.75 20.20
C SER A 147 24.69 -9.77 21.36
N SER A 148 25.68 -8.89 21.54
CA SER A 148 25.66 -7.80 22.52
C SER A 148 25.07 -6.50 21.96
N PHE A 149 24.39 -6.55 20.80
CA PHE A 149 23.80 -5.38 20.16
C PHE A 149 22.37 -5.18 20.67
N ASP A 150 22.18 -4.11 21.43
CA ASP A 150 20.89 -3.73 22.03
C ASP A 150 20.29 -2.48 21.37
N ASN A 151 21.11 -1.64 20.76
CA ASN A 151 20.66 -0.40 20.13
C ASN A 151 21.56 0.09 18.99
N ILE A 152 21.04 1.02 18.19
CA ILE A 152 21.68 1.52 16.97
C ILE A 152 23.02 2.22 17.19
N ASN A 153 23.27 2.79 18.39
CA ASN A 153 24.53 3.50 18.65
C ASN A 153 25.74 2.57 18.69
N GLN A 154 25.52 1.27 18.83
CA GLN A 154 26.57 0.26 18.84
C GLN A 154 27.00 -0.17 17.43
N LEU A 155 26.39 0.39 16.38
CA LEU A 155 26.64 0.02 14.98
C LEU A 155 27.72 0.86 14.29
N ALA A 156 28.40 1.78 14.99
CA ALA A 156 29.34 2.73 14.37
C ALA A 156 30.48 2.05 13.60
N ASP A 157 30.96 0.89 14.06
CA ASP A 157 32.10 0.17 13.48
C ASP A 157 31.73 -1.26 13.03
N VAL A 158 30.49 -1.48 12.61
CA VAL A 158 30.00 -2.80 12.20
C VAL A 158 29.74 -2.88 10.70
N ARG A 159 29.89 -4.08 10.14
CA ARG A 159 29.45 -4.36 8.77
C ARG A 159 27.99 -4.79 8.80
N ILE A 160 27.15 -4.02 8.11
CA ILE A 160 25.72 -4.30 7.95
C ILE A 160 25.51 -4.91 6.56
N ALA A 161 24.85 -6.06 6.51
CA ALA A 161 24.39 -6.64 5.25
C ALA A 161 23.01 -6.04 4.92
N VAL A 162 22.82 -5.67 3.66
CA VAL A 162 21.57 -5.12 3.12
C VAL A 162 21.24 -5.79 1.80
N GLU A 163 19.97 -5.82 1.44
CA GLU A 163 19.58 -6.23 0.09
C GLU A 163 20.08 -5.21 -0.94
N GLU A 164 20.52 -5.69 -2.09
CA GLU A 164 21.01 -4.82 -3.15
C GLU A 164 19.85 -3.98 -3.71
N GLY A 165 20.02 -2.65 -3.72
CA GLY A 165 18.98 -1.71 -4.15
C GLY A 165 18.18 -1.07 -3.00
N ASP A 166 18.26 -1.61 -1.79
CA ASP A 166 17.71 -0.97 -0.60
C ASP A 166 18.63 0.17 -0.12
N GLN A 167 18.03 1.32 0.19
CA GLN A 167 18.73 2.44 0.82
C GLN A 167 18.55 2.37 2.35
N LEU A 168 19.66 2.35 3.08
CA LEU A 168 19.70 2.47 4.55
C LEU A 168 19.31 3.86 5.04
#